data_AF-A0A356NMT2-F1
#
_entry.id   AF-A0A356NMT2-F1
#
_cell.length_a   1.000
_cell.length_b   1.000
_cell.length_c   1.000
_cell.angle_alpha   90.00
_cell.angle_beta   90.00
_cell.angle_gamma   90.00
#
_symmetry.space_group_name_H-M   'P 1'
#
loop_
_entity.id
_entity.type
_entity.pdbx_description
1 polymer ?
#
loop_
_entity_poly.entity_id
_entity_poly.type
_entity_poly.pdbx_seq_one_letter_code
_entity_poly.pdbx_strand_id
1 'polypeptide(L)'
;FMKDLKQRFSQWYNRRHGRRGTLWEERYRALLVEGSDHALLTIASYIDLNPVRARICDDPKDYRFCGYSEAVGGNLTAIECLKTLLQRYDGTLTGPQTVNEYRKHLFEVEQSKSSTENTLPRTKDPYQQKDGQPSDEHIALNQWELLQYRVRYFTDGVVLGSRSFVNQFFTEKRIYFGPKRKSGARRIRGAHLENLYTVRDLQVNRIS
;
A
#
# COMPACT_ATOMS: atom_id res chain seq x y z
N PHE A 1 -5.34 26.66 -0.18
CA PHE A 1 -5.44 25.18 -0.11
C PHE A 1 -5.63 24.65 1.30
N MET A 2 -4.59 24.50 2.15
CA MET A 2 -4.74 23.84 3.46
C MET A 2 -5.73 24.53 4.41
N LYS A 3 -5.78 25.86 4.42
CA LYS A 3 -6.79 26.64 5.15
C LYS A 3 -8.21 26.24 4.72
N ASP A 4 -8.45 26.22 3.41
CA ASP A 4 -9.77 25.94 2.83
C ASP A 4 -10.21 24.50 3.09
N LEU A 5 -9.28 23.54 2.96
CA LEU A 5 -9.51 22.14 3.28
C LEU A 5 -9.94 21.96 4.75
N LYS A 6 -9.13 22.48 5.68
CA LYS A 6 -9.41 22.39 7.13
C LYS A 6 -10.73 23.07 7.47
N GLN A 7 -11.02 24.24 6.90
CA GLN A 7 -12.26 24.97 7.16
C GLN A 7 -13.48 24.23 6.64
N ARG A 8 -13.47 23.76 5.38
CA ARG A 8 -14.61 23.04 4.79
C ARG A 8 -14.90 21.74 5.52
N PHE A 9 -13.86 20.98 5.87
CA PHE A 9 -14.01 19.74 6.63
C PHE A 9 -14.57 20.01 8.04
N SER A 10 -14.06 21.02 8.77
CA SER A 10 -14.61 21.41 10.07
C SER A 10 -16.09 21.79 9.99
N GLN A 11 -16.48 22.60 9.00
CA GLN A 11 -17.86 23.02 8.83
C GLN A 11 -18.79 21.83 8.54
N TRP A 12 -18.36 20.93 7.65
CA TRP A 12 -19.09 19.70 7.34
C TRP A 12 -19.22 18.78 8.57
N TYR A 13 -18.11 18.48 9.24
CA TYR A 13 -18.08 17.56 10.39
C TYR A 13 -18.91 18.12 11.56
N ASN A 14 -18.75 19.40 11.88
CA ASN A 14 -19.51 20.06 12.95
C ASN A 14 -21.01 20.06 12.65
N ARG A 15 -21.42 20.37 11.41
CA ARG A 15 -22.83 20.31 11.01
C ARG A 15 -23.38 18.88 11.11
N ARG A 16 -22.62 17.88 10.68
CA ARG A 16 -23.03 16.47 10.71
C ARG A 16 -23.20 15.93 12.14
N HIS A 17 -22.36 16.37 13.08
CA HIS A 17 -22.34 15.86 14.45
C HIS A 17 -22.92 16.83 15.49
N GLY A 18 -23.57 17.93 15.08
CA GLY A 18 -24.14 18.92 15.98
C GLY A 18 -23.10 19.63 16.87
N ARG A 19 -21.82 19.64 16.47
CA ARG A 19 -20.72 20.25 17.23
C ARG A 19 -20.52 21.71 16.84
N ARG A 20 -19.83 22.46 17.70
CA ARG A 20 -19.37 23.84 17.45
C ARG A 20 -17.91 23.96 17.89
N GLY A 21 -17.22 24.99 17.41
CA GLY A 21 -15.81 25.25 17.74
C GLY A 21 -14.79 24.64 16.78
N THR A 22 -13.52 24.71 17.16
CA THR A 22 -12.39 24.22 16.36
C THR A 22 -12.32 22.70 16.37
N LEU A 23 -12.13 22.10 15.19
CA LEU A 23 -11.90 20.65 15.05
C LEU A 23 -10.42 20.29 15.11
N TRP A 24 -9.55 21.22 14.69
CA TRP A 24 -8.12 21.01 14.58
C TRP A 24 -7.40 21.63 15.77
N GLU A 25 -6.43 20.90 16.32
CA GLU A 25 -5.64 21.34 17.47
C GLU A 25 -4.66 22.46 17.11
N GLU A 26 -3.80 22.24 16.11
CA GLU A 26 -2.78 23.23 15.70
C GLU A 26 -2.96 23.73 14.25
N ARG A 27 -2.18 24.77 13.90
CA ARG A 27 -1.98 25.20 12.51
C ARG A 27 -1.23 24.12 11.73
N TYR A 28 -1.45 24.05 10.41
CA TYR A 28 -0.67 23.12 9.58
C TYR A 28 0.79 23.58 9.54
N ARG A 29 1.72 22.63 9.56
CA ARG A 29 3.14 22.89 9.32
C ARG A 29 3.45 22.51 7.87
N ALA A 30 4.23 23.34 7.19
CA ALA A 30 4.75 23.05 5.86
C ALA A 30 6.27 23.20 5.93
N LEU A 31 6.96 22.11 5.62
CA LEU A 31 8.41 22.08 5.56
C LEU A 31 8.80 21.80 4.12
N LEU A 32 9.60 22.68 3.53
CA LEU A 32 10.17 22.44 2.22
C LEU A 32 11.27 21.41 2.39
N VAL A 33 11.17 20.32 1.63
CA VAL A 33 12.21 19.29 1.61
C VAL A 33 13.19 19.68 0.51
N GLU A 34 14.26 20.34 0.90
CA GLU A 34 15.38 20.67 0.03
C GLU A 34 16.55 19.73 0.35
N GLY A 35 17.19 19.16 -0.69
CA GLY A 35 18.33 18.27 -0.52
C GLY A 35 18.03 16.79 -0.77
N SER A 36 19.13 16.06 -1.00
CA SER A 36 19.32 14.68 -1.50
C SER A 36 18.11 13.74 -1.53
N ASP A 37 18.13 12.83 -2.50
CA ASP A 37 17.10 11.79 -2.64
C ASP A 37 16.94 10.92 -1.36
N HIS A 38 17.96 10.87 -0.49
CA HIS A 38 17.89 10.34 0.87
C HIS A 38 16.85 11.04 1.77
N ALA A 39 16.77 12.38 1.74
CA ALA A 39 15.82 13.14 2.55
C ALA A 39 14.37 12.84 2.13
N LEU A 40 14.11 12.76 0.82
CA LEU A 40 12.81 12.40 0.28
C LEU A 40 12.39 10.98 0.71
N LEU A 41 13.29 10.00 0.57
CA LEU A 41 13.00 8.62 0.94
C LEU A 41 12.79 8.46 2.46
N THR A 42 13.56 9.20 3.27
CA THR A 42 13.42 9.22 4.73
C THR A 42 12.07 9.77 5.16
N ILE A 43 11.60 10.86 4.54
CA ILE A 43 10.31 11.47 4.86
C ILE A 43 9.15 10.59 4.39
N ALA A 44 9.23 10.00 3.20
CA ALA A 44 8.24 9.03 2.75
C ALA A 44 8.14 7.84 3.73
N SER A 45 9.29 7.28 4.12
CA SER A 45 9.35 6.18 5.09
C SER A 45 8.78 6.58 6.44
N TYR A 46 9.06 7.80 6.91
CA TYR A 46 8.48 8.33 8.14
C TYR A 46 6.95 8.36 8.08
N ILE A 47 6.37 8.86 6.99
CA ILE A 47 4.91 8.94 6.81
C ILE A 47 4.29 7.55 6.83
N ASP A 48 4.86 6.59 6.10
CA ASP A 48 4.33 5.24 6.00
C ASP A 48 4.48 4.44 7.32
N LEU A 49 5.48 4.75 8.16
CA LEU A 49 5.69 4.13 9.48
C LEU A 49 4.96 4.81 10.64
N ASN A 50 4.43 6.03 10.46
CA ASN A 50 3.68 6.72 11.51
C ASN A 50 2.52 5.91 12.11
N PRO A 51 1.66 5.19 11.36
CA PRO A 51 0.60 4.39 11.98
C PRO A 51 1.14 3.28 12.89
N VAL A 52 2.30 2.71 12.55
CA VAL A 52 2.99 1.73 13.40
C VAL A 52 3.51 2.39 14.66
N ARG A 53 4.23 3.52 14.53
CA ARG A 53 4.74 4.27 15.69
C ARG A 53 3.64 4.79 16.61
N ALA A 54 2.49 5.13 16.05
CA ALA A 54 1.28 5.53 16.80
C ALA A 54 0.50 4.34 17.37
N ARG A 55 0.95 3.09 17.15
CA ARG A 55 0.31 1.85 17.60
C ARG A 55 -1.11 1.65 17.07
N ILE A 56 -1.39 2.18 15.88
CA ILE A 56 -2.66 2.00 15.17
C ILE A 56 -2.66 0.64 14.47
N CYS A 57 -1.49 0.17 14.02
CA CYS A 57 -1.29 -1.15 13.42
C CYS A 57 0.12 -1.67 13.76
N ASP A 58 0.33 -2.97 13.56
CA ASP A 58 1.63 -3.61 13.77
C ASP A 58 2.54 -3.50 12.52
N ASP A 59 1.94 -3.42 11.32
CA ASP A 59 2.65 -3.33 10.05
C ASP A 59 2.08 -2.21 9.17
N PRO A 60 2.90 -1.42 8.45
CA PRO A 60 2.39 -0.35 7.59
C PRO A 60 1.45 -0.86 6.48
N LYS A 61 1.56 -2.12 6.02
CA LYS A 61 0.63 -2.68 5.02
C LYS A 61 -0.82 -2.79 5.53
N ASP A 62 -1.00 -2.83 6.86
CA ASP A 62 -2.31 -2.99 7.49
C ASP A 62 -3.04 -1.66 7.67
N TYR A 63 -2.33 -0.53 7.60
CA TYR A 63 -2.95 0.79 7.68
C TYR A 63 -3.33 1.33 6.31
N ARG A 64 -4.63 1.30 6.01
CA ARG A 64 -5.18 1.69 4.69
C ARG A 64 -4.80 3.10 4.21
N PHE A 65 -4.53 4.04 5.13
CA PHE A 65 -4.37 5.45 4.78
C PHE A 65 -2.90 5.87 4.67
N CYS A 66 -2.02 4.98 4.18
CA CYS A 66 -0.64 5.30 3.84
C CYS A 66 -0.28 4.84 2.42
N GLY A 67 0.73 5.49 1.83
CA GLY A 67 1.12 5.29 0.43
C GLY A 67 1.66 3.88 0.18
N TYR A 68 2.38 3.33 1.17
CA TYR A 68 2.85 1.96 1.11
C TYR A 68 1.70 0.93 1.00
N SER A 69 0.67 1.04 1.85
CA SER A 69 -0.48 0.12 1.80
C SER A 69 -1.26 0.21 0.49
N GLU A 70 -1.36 1.40 -0.10
CA GLU A 70 -1.95 1.62 -1.43
C GLU A 70 -1.16 0.90 -2.52
N ALA A 71 0.18 0.97 -2.47
CA ALA A 71 1.06 0.27 -3.40
C ALA A 71 0.97 -1.26 -3.24
N VAL A 72 0.96 -1.76 -1.99
CA VAL A 72 0.71 -3.19 -1.68
C VAL A 72 -0.64 -3.63 -2.27
N GLY A 73 -1.67 -2.82 -2.06
CA GLY A 73 -3.00 -2.99 -2.64
C GLY A 73 -3.02 -2.96 -4.17
N GLY A 74 -1.93 -2.58 -4.83
CA GLY A 74 -1.72 -2.66 -6.28
C GLY A 74 -2.01 -1.35 -7.03
N ASN A 75 -2.10 -0.22 -6.32
CA ASN A 75 -2.37 1.07 -6.93
C ASN A 75 -1.17 1.46 -7.80
N LEU A 76 -1.37 1.56 -9.13
CA LEU A 76 -0.29 1.77 -10.09
C LEU A 76 0.43 3.12 -9.88
N THR A 77 -0.31 4.16 -9.49
CA THR A 77 0.28 5.47 -9.18
C THR A 77 1.15 5.38 -7.94
N ALA A 78 0.67 4.73 -6.88
CA ALA A 78 1.46 4.53 -5.66
C ALA A 78 2.72 3.70 -5.94
N ILE A 79 2.61 2.62 -6.73
CA ILE A 79 3.76 1.80 -7.14
C ILE A 79 4.78 2.64 -7.93
N GLU A 80 4.34 3.45 -8.88
CA GLU A 80 5.24 4.30 -9.67
C GLU A 80 5.93 5.38 -8.80
N CYS A 81 5.22 5.93 -7.81
CA CYS A 81 5.82 6.83 -6.83
C CYS A 81 6.92 6.14 -6.02
N LEU A 82 6.68 4.93 -5.49
CA LEU A 82 7.70 4.16 -4.76
C LEU A 82 8.90 3.84 -5.65
N LYS A 83 8.66 3.43 -6.90
CA LYS A 83 9.72 3.17 -7.88
C LYS A 83 10.56 4.42 -8.13
N THR A 84 9.91 5.57 -8.31
CA THR A 84 10.60 6.85 -8.51
C THR A 84 11.46 7.21 -7.29
N LEU A 85 10.94 7.01 -6.08
CA LEU A 85 11.69 7.27 -4.84
C LEU A 85 12.93 6.39 -4.73
N LEU A 86 12.80 5.09 -4.95
CA LEU A 86 13.94 4.15 -4.91
C LEU A 86 14.96 4.45 -6.00
N GLN A 87 14.50 4.65 -7.25
CA GLN A 87 15.39 4.97 -8.37
C GLN A 87 16.20 6.24 -8.11
N ARG A 88 15.59 7.24 -7.48
CA ARG A 88 16.27 8.48 -7.11
C ARG A 88 17.26 8.27 -5.96
N TYR A 89 16.92 7.43 -5.00
CA TYR A 89 17.71 7.19 -3.79
C TYR A 89 19.04 6.48 -4.08
N ASP A 90 19.00 5.34 -4.77
CA ASP A 90 20.17 4.47 -4.97
C ASP A 90 20.33 3.97 -6.42
N GLY A 91 19.51 4.47 -7.35
CA GLY A 91 19.54 4.04 -8.75
C GLY A 91 18.87 2.69 -9.01
N THR A 92 18.22 2.07 -8.02
CA THR A 92 17.60 0.75 -8.18
C THR A 92 16.46 0.81 -9.19
N LEU A 93 16.65 0.13 -10.32
CA LEU A 93 15.63 -0.07 -11.34
C LEU A 93 14.67 -1.18 -10.88
N THR A 94 13.58 -0.80 -10.23
CA THR A 94 12.62 -1.78 -9.70
C THR A 94 11.48 -2.07 -10.69
N GLY A 95 11.24 -3.36 -10.91
CA GLY A 95 10.10 -3.88 -11.65
C GLY A 95 8.99 -4.35 -10.70
N PRO A 96 8.38 -5.51 -10.92
CA PRO A 96 7.35 -6.10 -10.05
C PRO A 96 7.68 -6.18 -8.55
N GLN A 97 8.96 -6.05 -8.17
CA GLN A 97 9.48 -6.13 -6.81
C GLN A 97 9.50 -4.79 -6.06
N THR A 98 9.12 -3.66 -6.69
CA THR A 98 9.18 -2.31 -6.07
C THR A 98 8.62 -2.26 -4.66
N VAL A 99 7.48 -2.91 -4.41
CA VAL A 99 6.84 -2.92 -3.08
C VAL A 99 7.73 -3.61 -2.03
N ASN A 100 8.41 -4.69 -2.40
CA ASN A 100 9.29 -5.42 -1.47
C ASN A 100 10.62 -4.68 -1.26
N GLU A 101 11.18 -4.07 -2.30
CA GLU A 101 12.40 -3.26 -2.13
C GLU A 101 12.14 -2.02 -1.25
N TYR A 102 11.03 -1.33 -1.46
CA TYR A 102 10.64 -0.23 -0.57
C TYR A 102 10.40 -0.71 0.86
N ARG A 103 9.78 -1.89 1.01
CA ARG A 103 9.53 -2.50 2.32
C ARG A 103 10.83 -2.79 3.06
N LYS A 104 11.86 -3.32 2.42
CA LYS A 104 13.19 -3.51 3.03
C LYS A 104 13.73 -2.20 3.61
N HIS A 105 13.68 -1.13 2.81
CA HIS A 105 14.10 0.19 3.26
C HIS A 105 13.29 0.70 4.47
N LEU A 106 11.96 0.50 4.50
CA LEU A 106 11.15 0.87 5.67
C LEU A 106 11.67 0.23 6.97
N PHE A 107 12.03 -1.05 6.93
CA PHE A 107 12.52 -1.76 8.11
C PHE A 107 13.96 -1.39 8.47
N GLU A 108 14.83 -1.13 7.50
CA GLU A 108 16.19 -0.60 7.74
C GLU A 108 16.16 0.76 8.45
N VAL A 109 15.26 1.66 8.03
CA VAL A 109 15.07 2.97 8.67
C VAL A 109 14.57 2.84 10.10
N GLU A 110 13.67 1.90 10.38
CA GLU A 110 13.14 1.70 11.72
C GLU A 110 14.20 1.12 12.67
N GLN A 111 15.01 0.15 12.18
CA GLN A 111 16.09 -0.44 12.98
C GLN A 111 17.16 0.60 13.32
N SER A 112 17.58 1.44 12.37
CA SER A 112 18.63 2.45 12.60
C SER A 112 18.26 3.50 13.65
N LYS A 113 16.99 3.91 13.73
CA LYS A 113 16.50 4.91 14.71
C LYS A 113 16.27 4.37 16.12
N SER A 114 16.18 3.05 16.30
CA SER A 114 16.02 2.42 17.62
C SER A 114 17.27 2.57 18.52
N SER A 115 18.40 2.98 17.94
CA SER A 115 19.71 3.04 18.59
C SER A 115 19.95 4.32 19.40
N THR A 116 19.18 5.40 19.19
CA THR A 116 19.66 6.75 19.55
C THR A 116 18.75 7.61 20.43
N GLU A 117 17.49 7.26 20.70
CA GLU A 117 16.61 8.10 21.55
C GLU A 117 15.64 7.33 22.45
N ASN A 118 15.46 7.82 23.68
CA ASN A 118 14.44 7.41 24.66
C ASN A 118 13.01 7.77 24.20
N THR A 119 12.55 7.21 23.08
CA THR A 119 11.18 7.41 22.58
C THR A 119 10.40 6.11 22.65
N LEU A 120 9.13 6.25 23.06
CA LEU A 120 8.02 5.28 23.21
C LEU A 120 8.33 3.78 23.00
N PRO A 121 7.88 2.90 23.93
CA PRO A 121 8.25 1.48 23.92
C PRO A 121 7.96 0.84 22.57
N ARG A 122 8.93 0.04 22.09
CA ARG A 122 8.83 -0.95 21.00
C ARG A 122 7.38 -1.19 20.62
N THR A 123 6.96 -0.79 19.42
CA THR A 123 6.04 -1.67 18.70
C THR A 123 6.72 -3.02 18.74
N LYS A 124 6.02 -4.06 19.23
CA LYS A 124 6.50 -5.42 19.07
C LYS A 124 6.85 -5.52 17.60
N ASP A 125 8.13 -5.64 17.30
CA ASP A 125 8.56 -5.93 15.94
C ASP A 125 7.75 -7.17 15.57
N PRO A 126 6.80 -7.08 14.62
CA PRO A 126 5.90 -8.20 14.32
C PRO A 126 6.70 -9.41 13.82
N TYR A 127 8.00 -9.20 13.53
CA TYR A 127 8.94 -10.14 12.97
C TYR A 127 10.21 -10.35 13.84
N GLN A 128 10.27 -9.79 15.07
CA GLN A 128 11.22 -10.32 16.06
C GLN A 128 10.75 -11.72 16.48
N GLN A 129 11.26 -12.73 15.78
CA GLN A 129 11.35 -14.04 16.39
C GLN A 129 12.12 -13.90 17.70
N LYS A 130 11.72 -14.68 18.70
CA LYS A 130 12.42 -14.74 19.99
C LYS A 130 13.91 -15.12 19.84
N ASP A 131 14.36 -15.66 18.70
CA ASP A 131 15.69 -16.27 18.54
C ASP A 131 16.36 -16.10 17.15
N GLY A 132 16.11 -15.03 16.37
CA GLY A 132 16.79 -14.90 15.07
C GLY A 132 16.73 -13.53 14.40
N GLN A 133 17.83 -13.13 13.78
CA GLN A 133 17.92 -11.95 12.92
C GLN A 133 16.86 -12.04 11.80
N PRO A 134 16.12 -10.96 11.49
CA PRO A 134 15.15 -10.99 10.42
C PRO A 134 15.85 -11.31 9.09
N SER A 135 15.52 -12.45 8.48
CA SER A 135 16.02 -12.78 7.15
C SER A 135 15.26 -11.98 6.09
N ASP A 136 15.92 -11.63 4.99
CA ASP A 136 15.31 -10.90 3.85
C ASP A 136 14.01 -11.54 3.34
N GLU A 137 13.86 -12.85 3.51
CA GLU A 137 12.65 -13.62 3.15
C GLU A 137 11.43 -13.27 4.01
N HIS A 138 11.61 -12.91 5.29
CA HIS A 138 10.50 -12.52 6.17
C HIS A 138 10.07 -11.06 5.95
N ILE A 139 11.00 -10.22 5.48
CA ILE A 139 10.69 -8.84 5.17
C ILE A 139 9.88 -8.79 3.87
N ALA A 140 10.27 -9.53 2.83
CA ALA A 140 9.56 -9.52 1.55
C ALA A 140 8.14 -10.11 1.67
N LEU A 141 7.14 -9.42 1.10
CA LEU A 141 5.80 -9.99 0.95
C LEU A 141 5.82 -11.05 -0.13
N ASN A 142 5.33 -12.24 0.19
CA ASN A 142 5.18 -13.31 -0.78
C ASN A 142 3.98 -13.06 -1.72
N GLN A 143 3.88 -13.86 -2.78
CA GLN A 143 2.83 -13.75 -3.78
C GLN A 143 1.41 -13.87 -3.20
N TRP A 144 1.24 -14.72 -2.17
CA TRP A 144 -0.05 -14.94 -1.52
C TRP A 144 -0.47 -13.77 -0.65
N GLU A 145 0.44 -13.20 0.14
CA GLU A 145 0.19 -11.99 0.93
C GLU A 145 -0.20 -10.83 0.02
N LEU A 146 0.59 -10.57 -1.03
CA LEU A 146 0.26 -9.54 -2.01
C LEU A 146 -1.12 -9.76 -2.65
N LEU A 147 -1.49 -11.02 -2.95
CA LEU A 147 -2.81 -11.34 -3.45
C LEU A 147 -3.90 -10.99 -2.43
N GLN A 148 -3.75 -11.34 -1.15
CA GLN A 148 -4.74 -11.03 -0.12
C GLN A 148 -5.03 -9.53 -0.01
N TYR A 149 -4.01 -8.68 -0.01
CA TYR A 149 -4.21 -7.23 0.06
C TYR A 149 -4.81 -6.64 -1.22
N ARG A 150 -4.54 -7.25 -2.37
CA ARG A 150 -5.09 -6.84 -3.67
C ARG A 150 -6.52 -7.33 -3.90
N VAL A 151 -6.91 -8.39 -3.19
CA VAL A 151 -8.21 -9.07 -3.29
C VAL A 151 -8.95 -8.95 -1.96
N ARG A 152 -8.82 -7.81 -1.27
CA ARG A 152 -9.55 -7.53 -0.02
C ARG A 152 -11.05 -7.81 -0.13
N TYR A 153 -11.63 -7.65 -1.33
CA TYR A 153 -13.01 -8.01 -1.63
C TYR A 153 -13.08 -8.67 -3.00
N PHE A 154 -13.67 -9.85 -3.11
CA PHE A 154 -14.11 -10.43 -4.38
C PHE A 154 -15.41 -9.75 -4.83
N THR A 155 -15.37 -8.45 -5.11
CA THR A 155 -16.59 -7.73 -5.51
C THR A 155 -16.96 -7.99 -6.96
N ASP A 156 -15.97 -8.07 -7.85
CA ASP A 156 -16.19 -8.25 -9.31
C ASP A 156 -15.43 -9.43 -9.93
N GLY A 157 -14.48 -10.02 -9.19
CA GLY A 157 -13.70 -11.17 -9.62
C GLY A 157 -14.53 -12.45 -9.60
N VAL A 158 -15.27 -12.74 -10.66
CA VAL A 158 -16.17 -13.91 -10.72
C VAL A 158 -15.41 -15.25 -10.57
N VAL A 159 -14.17 -15.33 -11.05
CA VAL A 159 -13.33 -16.54 -10.96
C VAL A 159 -11.84 -16.17 -10.94
N LEU A 160 -11.05 -16.95 -10.20
CA LEU A 160 -9.60 -16.84 -10.03
C LEU A 160 -8.96 -18.22 -10.20
N GLY A 161 -7.85 -18.33 -10.94
CA GLY A 161 -7.13 -19.59 -11.08
C GLY A 161 -6.19 -19.61 -12.28
N SER A 162 -5.87 -20.79 -12.78
CA SER A 162 -5.02 -20.95 -13.97
C SER A 162 -5.69 -20.38 -15.22
N ARG A 163 -4.88 -20.10 -16.26
CA ARG A 163 -5.40 -19.58 -17.54
C ARG A 163 -6.45 -20.50 -18.16
N SER A 164 -6.22 -21.82 -18.12
CA SER A 164 -7.14 -22.82 -18.64
C SER A 164 -8.45 -22.83 -17.87
N PHE A 165 -8.39 -22.86 -16.53
CA PHE A 165 -9.56 -22.84 -15.66
C PHE A 165 -10.44 -21.60 -15.89
N VAL A 166 -9.84 -20.41 -15.95
CA VAL A 166 -10.58 -19.17 -16.18
C VAL A 166 -11.20 -19.12 -17.58
N ASN A 167 -10.51 -19.66 -18.60
CA ASN A 167 -11.06 -19.74 -19.95
C ASN A 167 -12.19 -20.77 -20.07
N GLN A 168 -12.08 -21.90 -19.37
CA GLN A 168 -13.16 -22.89 -19.30
C GLN A 168 -14.42 -22.25 -18.70
N PHE A 169 -14.30 -21.59 -17.55
CA PHE A 169 -15.40 -20.86 -16.93
C PHE A 169 -16.01 -19.81 -17.88
N PHE A 170 -15.17 -19.07 -18.60
CA PHE A 170 -15.64 -18.08 -19.59
C PHE A 170 -16.46 -18.71 -20.73
N THR A 171 -16.04 -19.87 -21.22
CA THR A 171 -16.78 -20.61 -22.26
C THR A 171 -18.10 -21.13 -21.73
N GLU A 172 -18.11 -21.74 -20.54
CA GLU A 172 -19.33 -22.25 -19.89
C GLU A 172 -20.34 -21.12 -19.59
N LYS A 173 -19.85 -19.93 -19.24
CA LYS A 173 -20.65 -18.76 -18.89
C LYS A 173 -20.69 -17.71 -20.01
N ARG A 174 -20.51 -18.11 -21.28
CA ARG A 174 -20.35 -17.20 -22.44
C ARG A 174 -21.45 -16.15 -22.56
N ILE A 175 -22.68 -16.48 -22.17
CA ILE A 175 -23.85 -15.60 -22.22
C ILE A 175 -23.71 -14.34 -21.36
N TYR A 176 -22.90 -14.38 -20.30
CA TYR A 176 -22.70 -13.25 -19.38
C TYR A 176 -21.61 -12.27 -19.83
N PHE A 177 -21.03 -12.47 -21.02
CA PHE A 177 -19.94 -11.66 -21.53
C PHE A 177 -20.25 -11.04 -22.91
N GLY A 178 -19.76 -9.82 -23.15
CA GLY A 178 -20.00 -9.11 -24.40
C GLY A 178 -19.50 -9.86 -25.65
N PRO A 179 -20.15 -9.66 -26.81
CA PRO A 179 -19.84 -10.39 -28.05
C PRO A 179 -18.39 -10.21 -28.51
N LYS A 180 -17.79 -9.03 -28.26
CA LYS A 180 -16.41 -8.70 -28.64
C LYS A 180 -15.34 -9.45 -27.84
N ARG A 181 -15.69 -10.03 -26.69
CA ARG A 181 -14.72 -10.71 -25.82
C ARG A 181 -14.44 -12.13 -26.34
N LYS A 182 -13.20 -12.40 -26.76
CA LYS A 182 -12.77 -13.69 -27.32
C LYS A 182 -12.17 -14.66 -26.30
N SER A 183 -11.78 -14.18 -25.11
CA SER A 183 -11.19 -15.01 -24.05
C SER A 183 -11.53 -14.48 -22.65
N GLY A 184 -11.53 -15.39 -21.68
CA GLY A 184 -11.80 -15.12 -20.28
C GLY A 184 -10.58 -14.59 -19.54
N ALA A 185 -9.46 -15.30 -19.61
CA ALA A 185 -8.31 -15.05 -18.76
C ALA A 185 -7.71 -13.65 -18.94
N ARG A 186 -7.56 -12.91 -17.83
CA ARG A 186 -6.85 -11.64 -17.72
C ARG A 186 -5.82 -11.75 -16.60
N ARG A 187 -4.66 -11.12 -16.80
CA ARG A 187 -3.68 -10.95 -15.72
C ARG A 187 -4.26 -9.98 -14.68
N ILE A 188 -3.93 -10.21 -13.42
CA ILE A 188 -4.35 -9.36 -12.31
C ILE A 188 -3.55 -8.06 -12.38
N ARG A 189 -4.24 -6.93 -12.55
CA ARG A 189 -3.58 -5.62 -12.66
C ARG A 189 -2.93 -5.22 -11.34
N GLY A 190 -1.74 -4.62 -11.43
CA GLY A 190 -0.97 -4.23 -10.26
C GLY A 190 -0.40 -5.41 -9.48
N ALA A 191 -0.49 -6.64 -10.00
CA ALA A 191 0.11 -7.83 -9.41
C ALA A 191 0.90 -8.63 -10.44
N HIS A 192 2.17 -8.92 -10.14
CA HIS A 192 2.93 -9.89 -10.93
C HIS A 192 2.87 -11.25 -10.27
N LEU A 193 1.74 -11.92 -10.48
CA LEU A 193 1.51 -13.28 -10.03
C LEU A 193 1.65 -14.19 -11.24
N GLU A 194 2.65 -15.07 -11.20
CA GLU A 194 2.86 -16.03 -12.27
C GLU A 194 1.72 -17.05 -12.25
N ASN A 195 1.25 -17.42 -13.45
CA ASN A 195 0.23 -18.45 -13.66
C ASN A 195 -1.17 -18.19 -13.03
N LEU A 196 -1.41 -17.03 -12.44
CA LEU A 196 -2.70 -16.67 -11.86
C LEU A 196 -3.46 -15.64 -12.72
N TYR A 197 -4.71 -15.97 -13.02
CA TYR A 197 -5.58 -15.21 -13.91
C TYR A 197 -6.96 -15.01 -13.28
N THR A 198 -7.64 -13.97 -13.73
CA THR A 198 -9.03 -13.69 -13.35
C THR A 198 -9.86 -13.35 -14.59
N VAL A 199 -11.18 -13.49 -14.49
CA VAL A 199 -12.10 -13.14 -15.59
C VAL A 199 -12.49 -11.66 -15.60
N ARG A 200 -12.32 -10.93 -14.49
CA ARG A 200 -12.56 -9.48 -14.38
C ARG A 200 -11.60 -8.93 -13.34
N ASP A 201 -11.40 -7.61 -13.32
CA ASP A 201 -10.57 -7.00 -12.29
C ASP A 201 -11.15 -7.29 -10.90
N LEU A 202 -10.27 -7.54 -9.94
CA LEU A 202 -10.65 -7.90 -8.56
C LEU A 202 -11.20 -6.67 -7.80
N GLN A 203 -10.94 -5.46 -8.30
CA GLN A 203 -11.55 -4.20 -7.85
C GLN A 203 -11.90 -3.33 -9.05
N VAL A 204 -13.14 -2.84 -9.11
CA VAL A 204 -13.60 -1.80 -10.03
C VAL A 204 -13.76 -0.52 -9.20
N ASN A 205 -12.94 0.50 -9.50
CA ASN A 205 -12.83 1.75 -8.72
C ASN A 205 -12.11 1.57 -7.37
N ARG A 206 -10.78 1.49 -7.42
CA ARG A 206 -9.95 1.68 -6.23
C ARG A 206 -10.30 3.07 -5.68
N ILE A 207 -10.87 3.12 -4.48
CA ILE A 207 -11.01 4.40 -3.77
C ILE A 207 -9.59 4.80 -3.39
N SER A 208 -9.03 5.74 -4.16
CA SER A 208 -7.80 6.47 -3.85
C SER A 208 -8.03 7.47 -2.73
#